data_AF-A0A2X3FAY1-F1
#
_entry.id   AF-A0A2X3FAY1-F1
#
_cell.length_a   1.000
_cell.length_b   1.000
_cell.length_c   1.000
_cell.angle_alpha   90.00
_cell.angle_beta   90.00
_cell.angle_gamma   90.00
#
_symmetry.space_group_name_H-M   'P 1'
#
loop_
_entity.id
_entity.type
_entity.pdbx_description
1 polymer ?
#
loop_
_entity_poly.entity_id
_entity_poly.type
_entity_poly.pdbx_seq_one_letter_code
_entity_poly.pdbx_strand_id
1 'polypeptide(L)'
;MQRIEKDWYSLMNTIQSGTAAQADAARKQLREELLAIAPVFTQKPYFLSDEFSLVDCYLAPLLWRLPVLGVELVGAGAKELKGYMTRVFERDSFLASLTEAEREMRLGRG
;
A
#
# COMPACT_ATOMS: atom_id res chain seq x y z
N MET A 1 -13.63 -0.35 5.74
CA MET A 1 -12.75 -1.26 6.51
C MET A 1 -12.89 -2.70 6.05
N GLN A 2 -14.07 -3.34 6.17
CA GLN A 2 -14.27 -4.73 5.77
C GLN A 2 -13.90 -5.07 4.31
N ARG A 3 -14.03 -4.13 3.35
CA ARG A 3 -13.58 -4.34 1.96
C ARG A 3 -12.06 -4.37 1.84
N ILE A 4 -11.37 -3.34 2.34
CA ILE A 4 -9.89 -3.29 2.35
C ILE A 4 -9.27 -4.54 2.99
N GLU A 5 -9.86 -5.01 4.09
CA GLU A 5 -9.41 -6.20 4.79
C GLU A 5 -9.69 -7.49 4.00
N LYS A 6 -10.90 -7.66 3.47
CA LYS A 6 -11.28 -8.86 2.70
C LYS A 6 -10.63 -8.93 1.32
N ASP A 7 -10.31 -7.78 0.75
CA ASP A 7 -9.78 -7.67 -0.61
C ASP A 7 -8.25 -7.66 -0.53
N TRP A 8 -7.64 -6.55 -0.11
CA TRP A 8 -6.19 -6.38 -0.21
C TRP A 8 -5.39 -7.15 0.83
N TYR A 9 -5.85 -7.24 2.08
CA TYR A 9 -5.15 -8.02 3.10
C TYR A 9 -5.25 -9.53 2.82
N SER A 10 -6.35 -10.00 2.22
CA SER A 10 -6.45 -11.39 1.71
C SER A 10 -5.41 -11.67 0.61
N LEU A 11 -5.22 -10.72 -0.32
CA LEU A 11 -4.17 -10.83 -1.33
C LEU A 11 -2.78 -10.81 -0.69
N MET A 12 -2.52 -9.92 0.26
CA MET A 12 -1.26 -9.88 1.02
C MET A 12 -0.97 -11.23 1.70
N ASN A 13 -1.96 -11.80 2.39
CA ASN A 13 -1.83 -13.10 3.05
C ASN A 13 -1.53 -14.21 2.03
N THR A 14 -2.17 -14.16 0.86
CA THR A 14 -1.93 -15.10 -0.24
C THR A 14 -0.50 -14.98 -0.78
N ILE A 15 0.04 -13.75 -0.90
CA ILE A 15 1.43 -13.51 -1.30
C ILE A 15 2.42 -14.12 -0.30
N GLN A 16 2.11 -14.06 1.00
CA GLN A 16 3.02 -14.51 2.06
C GLN A 16 2.97 -16.03 2.33
N SER A 17 1.79 -16.65 2.18
CA SER A 17 1.55 -18.04 2.60
C SER A 17 1.18 -19.00 1.48
N GLY A 18 0.85 -18.46 0.30
CA GLY A 18 0.47 -19.26 -0.86
C GLY A 18 1.65 -19.89 -1.58
N THR A 19 1.33 -20.75 -2.55
CA THR A 19 2.32 -21.25 -3.53
C THR A 19 2.87 -20.11 -4.39
N ALA A 20 4.02 -20.32 -5.04
CA ALA A 20 4.63 -19.31 -5.92
C ALA A 20 3.64 -18.78 -6.98
N ALA A 21 2.87 -19.67 -7.62
CA ALA A 21 1.87 -19.29 -8.61
C ALA A 21 0.73 -18.45 -8.01
N GLN A 22 0.25 -18.78 -6.81
CA GLN A 22 -0.76 -18.00 -6.10
C GLN A 22 -0.21 -16.63 -5.69
N ALA A 23 1.03 -16.58 -5.21
CA ALA A 23 1.68 -15.34 -4.84
C ALA A 23 1.85 -14.40 -6.04
N ASP A 24 2.26 -14.93 -7.20
CA ASP A 24 2.41 -14.13 -8.43
C ASP A 24 1.06 -13.58 -8.93
N ALA A 25 0.02 -14.41 -8.92
CA ALA A 25 -1.33 -13.98 -9.25
C ALA A 25 -1.82 -12.88 -8.29
N ALA A 26 -1.62 -13.07 -6.98
CA ALA A 26 -2.03 -12.12 -5.96
C ALA A 26 -1.24 -10.80 -6.02
N ARG A 27 0.07 -10.82 -6.33
CA ARG A 27 0.86 -9.59 -6.58
C ARG A 27 0.29 -8.78 -7.73
N LYS A 28 -0.03 -9.45 -8.84
CA LYS A 28 -0.60 -8.80 -10.03
C LYS A 28 -1.96 -8.18 -9.71
N GLN A 29 -2.83 -8.94 -9.06
CA GLN A 29 -4.16 -8.45 -8.68
C GLN A 29 -4.08 -7.30 -7.69
N LEU A 30 -3.25 -7.41 -6.64
CA LEU A 30 -3.08 -6.34 -5.65
C LEU A 30 -2.57 -5.05 -6.32
N ARG A 31 -1.61 -5.16 -7.23
CA ARG A 31 -1.14 -4.00 -8.01
C ARG A 31 -2.27 -3.36 -8.82
N GLU A 32 -3.05 -4.17 -9.54
CA GLU A 32 -4.14 -3.67 -10.38
C GLU A 32 -5.22 -2.97 -9.56
N GLU A 33 -5.62 -3.55 -8.42
CA GLU A 33 -6.63 -2.95 -7.54
C GLU A 33 -6.14 -1.65 -6.88
N LEU A 34 -4.87 -1.60 -6.47
CA LEU A 34 -4.27 -0.38 -5.92
C LEU A 34 -4.17 0.73 -6.99
N LEU A 35 -3.83 0.39 -8.23
CA LEU A 35 -3.80 1.38 -9.32
C LEU A 35 -5.21 1.84 -9.72
N ALA A 36 -6.22 0.98 -9.60
CA ALA A 36 -7.61 1.33 -9.91
C ALA A 36 -8.16 2.43 -8.99
N ILE A 37 -7.68 2.53 -7.74
CA ILE A 37 -8.09 3.61 -6.82
C ILE A 37 -7.26 4.89 -6.99
N ALA A 38 -6.18 4.87 -7.76
CA ALA A 38 -5.27 6.01 -7.88
C ALA A 38 -5.93 7.33 -8.32
N PRO A 39 -6.95 7.35 -9.21
CA PRO A 39 -7.64 8.58 -9.60
C PRO A 39 -8.28 9.33 -8.43
N VAL A 40 -8.61 8.66 -7.32
CA VAL A 40 -9.13 9.31 -6.11
C VAL A 40 -8.15 10.38 -5.60
N PHE A 41 -6.85 10.10 -5.68
CA PHE A 41 -5.81 10.98 -5.17
C PHE A 41 -5.55 12.21 -6.04
N THR A 42 -6.19 12.31 -7.21
CA THR A 42 -6.20 13.54 -8.01
C THR A 42 -7.20 14.57 -7.47
N GLN A 43 -8.23 14.12 -6.77
CA GLN A 43 -9.31 14.96 -6.24
C GLN A 43 -9.18 15.19 -4.74
N LYS A 44 -8.65 14.21 -4.01
CA LYS A 44 -8.55 14.20 -2.55
C LYS A 44 -7.13 13.86 -2.10
N PRO A 45 -6.53 14.60 -1.15
CA PRO A 45 -5.19 14.32 -0.65
C PRO A 45 -5.08 13.01 0.15
N TYR A 46 -6.19 12.56 0.75
CA TYR A 46 -6.31 11.31 1.51
C TYR A 46 -7.42 10.45 0.92
N PHE A 47 -7.54 9.19 1.36
CA PHE A 47 -8.46 8.25 0.75
C PHE A 47 -9.92 8.68 0.92
N LEU A 48 -10.52 9.20 -0.16
CA LEU A 48 -11.88 9.76 -0.22
C LEU A 48 -12.13 10.93 0.75
N SER A 49 -11.08 11.62 1.20
CA SER A 49 -11.16 12.67 2.23
C SER A 49 -10.12 13.77 2.02
N ASP A 50 -10.45 15.01 2.43
CA ASP A 50 -9.49 16.12 2.51
C ASP A 50 -8.62 16.06 3.77
N GLU A 51 -9.05 15.27 4.76
CA GLU A 51 -8.37 15.08 6.04
C GLU A 51 -7.93 13.63 6.23
N PHE A 52 -6.81 13.44 6.92
CA PHE A 52 -6.29 12.13 7.28
C PHE A 52 -7.25 11.42 8.25
N SER A 53 -7.53 10.14 7.98
CA SER A 53 -8.54 9.37 8.69
C SER A 53 -8.06 7.97 9.04
N LEU A 54 -8.89 7.21 9.77
CA LEU A 54 -8.62 5.81 10.06
C LEU A 54 -8.51 4.94 8.80
N VAL A 55 -9.12 5.33 7.69
CA VAL A 55 -9.01 4.56 6.44
C VAL A 55 -7.58 4.62 5.90
N ASP A 56 -6.93 5.78 6.03
CA ASP A 56 -5.54 5.98 5.66
C ASP A 56 -4.61 5.16 6.58
N CYS A 57 -4.94 5.04 7.88
CA CYS A 57 -4.22 4.16 8.82
C CYS A 57 -4.30 2.68 8.44
N TYR A 58 -5.35 2.24 7.73
CA TYR A 58 -5.45 0.88 7.20
C TYR A 58 -4.65 0.71 5.91
N LEU A 59 -4.60 1.74 5.08
CA LEU A 59 -3.88 1.72 3.80
C LEU A 59 -2.36 1.80 3.98
N ALA A 60 -1.89 2.67 4.87
CA ALA A 60 -0.48 3.01 4.98
C ALA A 60 0.42 1.79 5.28
N PRO A 61 0.09 0.91 6.24
CA PRO A 61 0.94 -0.24 6.57
C PRO A 61 1.05 -1.25 5.42
N LEU A 62 -0.03 -1.46 4.67
CA LEU A 62 -0.04 -2.31 3.48
C LEU A 62 0.85 -1.71 2.38
N LEU A 63 0.68 -0.42 2.09
CA LEU A 63 1.47 0.28 1.08
C LEU A 63 2.95 0.34 1.45
N TRP A 64 3.28 0.43 2.74
CA TRP A 64 4.64 0.38 3.23
C TRP A 64 5.34 -0.93 2.87
N ARG A 65 4.61 -2.06 2.98
CA ARG A 65 5.10 -3.43 2.76
C ARG A 65 5.24 -3.85 1.29
N LEU A 66 4.76 -3.07 0.32
CA LEU A 66 4.82 -3.45 -1.10
C LEU A 66 6.20 -3.95 -1.58
N PRO A 67 7.35 -3.35 -1.19
CA PRO A 67 8.67 -3.85 -1.62
C PRO A 67 8.95 -5.29 -1.19
N VAL A 68 8.65 -5.63 0.07
CA VAL A 68 8.87 -6.99 0.60
C VAL A 68 7.82 -7.98 0.09
N LEU A 69 6.65 -7.49 -0.34
CA LEU A 69 5.65 -8.29 -1.05
C LEU A 69 6.00 -8.53 -2.54
N GLY A 70 7.06 -7.88 -3.05
CA GLY A 70 7.43 -7.96 -4.48
C GLY A 70 6.43 -7.26 -5.41
N VAL A 71 5.71 -6.25 -4.90
CA VAL A 71 4.73 -5.48 -5.67
C VAL A 71 5.32 -4.13 -6.05
N GLU A 72 5.50 -3.90 -7.35
CA GLU A 72 5.96 -2.62 -7.88
C GLU A 72 4.82 -1.85 -8.56
N LEU A 73 4.61 -0.60 -8.13
CA LEU A 73 3.62 0.30 -8.69
C LEU A 73 4.17 0.96 -9.96
N VAL A 74 3.74 0.44 -11.11
CA VAL A 74 4.11 0.89 -12.46
C VAL A 74 2.85 1.05 -13.32
N GLY A 75 2.89 1.97 -14.29
CA GLY A 75 1.76 2.23 -15.19
C GLY A 75 0.89 3.42 -14.76
N ALA A 76 -0.31 3.52 -15.36
CA ALA A 76 -1.26 4.60 -15.09
C ALA A 76 -1.71 4.58 -13.62
N GLY A 77 -1.79 5.75 -12.99
CA GLY A 77 -2.14 5.88 -11.56
C GLY A 77 -0.97 5.71 -10.59
N ALA A 78 0.19 5.20 -11.06
CA ALA A 78 1.32 4.95 -10.17
C ALA A 78 1.88 6.25 -9.56
N LYS A 79 1.85 7.36 -10.30
CA LYS A 79 2.34 8.66 -9.83
C LYS A 79 1.45 9.20 -8.71
N GLU A 80 0.14 9.15 -8.91
CA GLU A 80 -0.87 9.65 -7.99
C GLU A 80 -0.84 8.85 -6.68
N LEU A 81 -0.81 7.52 -6.78
CA LEU A 81 -0.71 6.65 -5.62
C LEU A 81 0.63 6.82 -4.88
N LYS A 82 1.75 6.97 -5.60
CA LYS A 82 3.06 7.27 -4.96
C LYS A 82 3.04 8.63 -4.26
N GLY A 83 2.37 9.64 -4.82
CA GLY A 83 2.20 10.94 -4.16
C GLY A 83 1.42 10.85 -2.85
N TYR A 84 0.35 10.06 -2.83
CA TYR A 84 -0.38 9.73 -1.60
C TYR A 84 0.51 9.00 -0.59
N MET A 85 1.25 7.98 -1.03
CA MET A 85 2.18 7.23 -0.17
C MET A 85 3.22 8.14 0.49
N THR A 86 3.87 9.02 -0.29
CA THR A 86 4.83 10.00 0.24
C THR A 86 4.19 10.86 1.32
N ARG A 87 3.01 11.45 1.03
CA ARG A 87 2.31 12.31 1.99
C ARG A 87 1.98 11.60 3.31
N VAL A 88 1.56 10.34 3.25
CA VAL A 88 1.20 9.58 4.45
C VAL A 88 2.44 9.11 5.22
N PHE A 89 3.49 8.68 4.52
CA PHE A 89 4.71 8.17 5.14
C PHE A 89 5.56 9.25 5.80
N GLU A 90 5.49 10.49 5.33
CA GLU A 90 6.20 11.64 5.93
C GLU A 90 5.52 12.18 7.20
N ARG A 91 4.37 11.65 7.60
CA ARG A 91 3.70 12.09 8.83
C ARG A 91 4.48 11.60 10.05
N ASP A 92 4.73 12.49 11.01
CA ASP A 92 5.39 12.16 12.29
C ASP A 92 4.74 10.96 12.99
N SER A 93 3.39 10.90 12.98
CA SER A 93 2.65 9.78 13.57
C SER A 93 2.94 8.43 12.89
N PHE A 94 3.16 8.44 11.57
CA PHE A 94 3.50 7.22 10.84
C PHE A 94 4.94 6.82 11.12
N LEU A 95 5.89 7.75 11.02
CA LEU A 95 7.31 7.51 11.31
C LEU A 95 7.56 7.02 12.74
N ALA A 96 6.83 7.58 13.71
CA ALA A 96 6.87 7.16 15.11
C ALA A 96 6.22 5.79 15.35
N SER A 97 5.27 5.37 14.51
CA SER A 97 4.60 4.07 14.63
C SER A 97 5.43 2.90 14.09
N LEU A 98 6.39 3.17 13.21
CA LEU A 98 7.21 2.14 12.58
C LEU A 98 8.18 1.52 13.58
N THR A 99 8.14 0.19 13.66
CA THR A 99 9.18 -0.61 14.31
C THR A 99 10.46 -0.61 13.47
N GLU A 100 11.60 -0.95 14.07
CA GLU A 100 12.87 -1.02 13.35
C GLU A 100 12.81 -2.04 12.19
N ALA A 101 12.25 -3.22 12.44
CA ALA A 101 12.04 -4.23 11.41
C ALA A 101 11.18 -3.73 10.23
N GLU A 102 10.19 -2.86 10.48
CA GLU A 102 9.41 -2.24 9.41
C GLU A 102 10.21 -1.18 8.66
N ARG A 103 11.06 -0.39 9.33
CA ARG A 103 11.94 0.58 8.65
C ARG A 103 12.90 -0.12 7.69
N GLU A 104 13.46 -1.24 8.11
CA GLU A 104 14.38 -2.05 7.30
C GLU A 104 13.75 -2.55 5.99
N MET A 105 12.42 -2.74 5.94
CA MET A 105 11.70 -3.12 4.72
C MET A 105 11.92 -2.15 3.54
N ARG A 106 12.35 -0.92 3.82
CA ARG A 106 12.60 0.12 2.81
C ARG A 106 14.01 0.67 2.78
N LEU A 107 14.83 0.36 3.80
CA LEU A 107 16.25 0.74 3.83
C LEU A 107 17.12 -0.15 2.92
N GLY A 108 16.62 -1.33 2.51
CA GLY A 108 17.36 -2.34 1.74
C GLY A 108 17.43 -2.18 0.21
N ARG A 109 17.27 -0.97 -0.35
CA ARG A 109 17.55 -0.71 -1.78
C ARG A 109 18.51 0.48 -1.93
N GLY A 110 19.78 0.22 -1.67
CA GLY A 110 20.92 0.96 -2.20
C GLY A 110 21.54 0.16 -3.35
#